data_AF-A0A316YYD4-F1
#
_entry.id   AF-A0A316YYD4-F1
#
_cell.length_a   1.000
_cell.length_b   1.000
_cell.length_c   1.000
_cell.angle_alpha   90.00
_cell.angle_beta   90.00
_cell.angle_gamma   90.00
#
_symmetry.space_group_name_H-M   'P 1'
#
loop_
_entity.id
_entity.type
_entity.pdbx_description
1 polymer ?
#
loop_
_entity_poly.entity_id
_entity_poly.type
_entity_poly.pdbx_seq_one_letter_code
_entity_poly.pdbx_strand_id
1 'polypeptide(L)'
;ALPPAGASWGVPLLALAGGTVLDRGADVIRPGDVVGLWGADFKGKRGIVQYHTSFGSPNEPSIAVCVEHEERKNKLKVVLLPDAAASKRKTTAPEEVSLRLDDLKSGVVKVYRVASRSWVA
;
A
#
# COMPACT_ATOMS: atom_id res chain seq x y z
N ALA A 1 -5.38 -18.48 12.65
CA ALA A 1 -4.76 -19.11 11.46
C ALA A 1 -4.13 -18.02 10.63
N LEU A 2 -2.94 -18.24 10.08
CA LEU A 2 -2.34 -17.29 9.13
C LEU A 2 -3.26 -17.18 7.90
N PRO A 3 -3.43 -15.99 7.31
CA PRO A 3 -4.21 -15.82 6.08
C PRO A 3 -3.71 -16.78 4.98
N PRO A 4 -4.58 -17.25 4.08
CA PRO A 4 -4.19 -18.18 3.01
C PRO A 4 -2.94 -17.69 2.27
N ALA A 5 -2.02 -18.61 1.99
CA ALA A 5 -0.77 -18.36 1.29
C ALA A 5 -1.05 -17.81 -0.12
N GLY A 6 -1.11 -16.48 -0.21
CA GLY A 6 -1.34 -15.72 -1.42
C GLY A 6 -0.84 -14.29 -1.18
N ALA A 7 0.47 -14.11 -1.35
CA ALA A 7 1.23 -12.87 -1.26
C ALA A 7 1.24 -12.15 0.12
N SER A 8 1.53 -12.89 1.19
CA SER A 8 2.05 -12.25 2.42
C SER A 8 3.57 -12.16 2.35
N TRP A 9 4.13 -10.96 2.53
CA TRP A 9 5.59 -10.74 2.55
C TRP A 9 6.15 -10.59 3.96
N GLY A 10 5.34 -10.88 4.98
CA GLY A 10 5.75 -10.78 6.38
C GLY A 10 4.55 -10.85 7.33
N VAL A 11 4.67 -10.17 8.47
CA VAL A 11 3.59 -10.04 9.46
C VAL A 11 2.58 -9.00 8.96
N PRO A 12 1.29 -9.33 8.80
CA PRO A 12 0.29 -8.37 8.37
C PRO A 12 0.05 -7.31 9.46
N LEU A 13 0.05 -6.04 9.05
CA LEU A 13 -0.26 -4.89 9.91
C LEU A 13 -1.61 -4.27 9.55
N LEU A 14 -1.96 -4.30 8.27
CA LEU A 14 -3.22 -3.77 7.77
C LEU A 14 -3.61 -4.50 6.48
N ALA A 15 -4.88 -4.78 6.31
CA ALA A 15 -5.47 -5.12 5.01
C ALA A 15 -6.76 -4.34 4.79
N LEU A 16 -6.85 -3.67 3.64
CA LEU A 16 -8.00 -2.90 3.18
C LEU A 16 -8.45 -3.44 1.83
N ALA A 17 -9.75 -3.53 1.61
CA ALA A 17 -10.34 -3.72 0.28
C ALA A 17 -11.39 -2.63 0.04
N GLY A 18 -11.11 -1.75 -0.93
CA GLY A 18 -11.83 -0.48 -1.02
C GLY A 18 -11.70 0.31 0.30
N GLY A 19 -12.81 0.83 0.81
CA GLY A 19 -12.84 1.50 2.13
C GLY A 19 -12.94 0.56 3.34
N THR A 20 -13.02 -0.76 3.14
CA THR A 20 -13.29 -1.71 4.23
C THR A 20 -12.00 -2.29 4.79
N VAL A 21 -11.85 -2.24 6.11
CA VAL A 21 -10.76 -2.89 6.83
C VAL A 21 -11.05 -4.38 6.95
N LEU A 22 -10.24 -5.21 6.30
CA LEU A 22 -10.32 -6.66 6.37
C LEU A 22 -9.52 -7.23 7.54
N ASP A 23 -8.37 -6.62 7.84
CA ASP A 23 -7.49 -7.05 8.93
C ASP A 23 -6.76 -5.84 9.54
N ARG A 24 -6.63 -5.84 10.86
CA ARG A 24 -5.75 -4.95 11.61
C ARG A 24 -4.82 -5.83 12.43
N GLY A 25 -3.54 -5.80 12.06
CA GLY A 25 -2.51 -6.54 12.76
C GLY A 25 -2.31 -6.03 14.19
N ALA A 26 -1.45 -6.74 14.93
CA ALA A 26 -1.22 -6.48 16.35
C ALA A 26 -0.32 -5.26 16.64
N ASP A 27 0.22 -4.59 15.62
CA ASP A 27 1.16 -3.48 15.79
C ASP A 27 0.87 -2.36 14.79
N VAL A 28 1.40 -1.17 15.08
CA VAL A 28 1.26 0.03 14.25
C VAL A 28 2.20 -0.01 13.04
N ILE A 29 1.75 0.59 11.94
CA ILE A 29 2.56 0.82 10.74
C ILE A 29 3.67 1.83 11.05
N ARG A 30 4.88 1.54 10.58
CA ARG A 30 6.11 2.31 10.79
C ARG A 30 6.88 2.48 9.47
N PRO A 31 7.82 3.45 9.41
CA PRO A 31 8.75 3.54 8.30
C PRO A 31 9.50 2.21 8.07
N GLY A 32 9.62 1.80 6.81
CA GLY A 32 10.25 0.54 6.40
C GLY A 32 9.27 -0.61 6.15
N ASP A 33 8.00 -0.50 6.56
CA ASP A 33 6.99 -1.51 6.24
C ASP A 33 6.69 -1.55 4.74
N VAL A 34 6.41 -2.75 4.24
CA VAL A 34 6.11 -3.00 2.83
C VAL A 34 4.62 -2.80 2.59
N VAL A 35 4.28 -2.02 1.57
CA VAL A 35 2.90 -1.76 1.14
C VAL A 35 2.67 -2.40 -0.23
N GLY A 36 1.69 -3.30 -0.32
CA GLY A 36 1.23 -3.88 -1.57
C GLY A 36 -0.08 -3.25 -2.04
N LEU A 37 -0.17 -2.98 -3.34
CA LEU A 37 -1.29 -2.31 -3.99
C LEU A 37 -1.81 -3.19 -5.15
N TRP A 38 -2.88 -3.94 -4.93
CA TRP A 38 -3.49 -4.82 -5.94
C TRP A 38 -4.68 -4.14 -6.59
N GLY A 39 -4.48 -3.64 -7.81
CA GLY A 39 -5.51 -2.90 -8.57
C GLY A 39 -6.12 -1.75 -7.75
N ALA A 40 -5.31 -1.11 -6.91
CA ALA A 40 -5.76 -0.15 -5.92
C ALA A 40 -6.09 1.18 -6.60
N ASP A 41 -7.35 1.59 -6.52
CA ASP A 41 -7.87 2.79 -7.18
C ASP A 41 -8.21 3.86 -6.14
N PHE A 42 -7.45 4.95 -6.12
CA PHE A 42 -7.63 6.06 -5.19
C PHE A 42 -8.29 7.24 -5.90
N LYS A 43 -9.41 7.71 -5.35
CA LYS A 43 -10.12 8.91 -5.81
C LYS A 43 -10.43 9.80 -4.64
N GLY A 44 -9.87 10.99 -4.67
CA GLY A 44 -9.98 11.96 -3.58
C GLY A 44 -9.89 13.40 -4.07
N LYS A 45 -9.75 14.30 -3.11
CA LYS A 45 -9.57 15.74 -3.37
C LYS A 45 -8.36 16.25 -2.61
N ARG A 46 -7.50 17.02 -3.29
CA ARG A 46 -6.44 17.83 -2.69
C ARG A 46 -6.86 19.29 -2.77
N GLY A 47 -7.49 19.79 -1.71
CA GLY A 47 -8.19 21.07 -1.76
C GLY A 47 -9.37 21.00 -2.73
N ILE A 48 -9.35 21.84 -3.76
CA ILE A 48 -10.40 21.89 -4.80
C ILE A 48 -10.10 20.91 -5.94
N VAL A 49 -8.84 20.49 -6.10
CA VAL A 49 -8.40 19.65 -7.22
C VAL A 49 -8.73 18.19 -6.92
N GLN A 50 -9.55 17.57 -7.77
CA GLN A 50 -9.77 16.13 -7.74
C GLN A 50 -8.52 15.40 -8.24
N TYR A 51 -8.22 14.26 -7.61
CA TYR A 51 -7.19 13.38 -8.10
C TYR A 51 -7.71 11.96 -8.24
N HIS A 52 -7.12 11.25 -9.20
CA HIS A 52 -7.36 9.85 -9.46
C HIS A 52 -6.02 9.20 -9.76
N THR A 53 -5.69 8.15 -9.03
CA THR A 53 -4.47 7.38 -9.24
C THR A 53 -4.74 5.90 -8.99
N SER A 54 -4.14 5.06 -9.81
CA SER A 54 -4.33 3.62 -9.77
C SER A 54 -2.97 2.94 -9.70
N PHE A 55 -2.87 1.87 -8.92
CA PHE A 55 -1.63 1.14 -8.70
C PHE A 55 -1.83 -0.37 -8.86
N GLY A 56 -0.88 -0.99 -9.57
CA GLY A 56 -0.85 -2.42 -9.85
C GLY A 56 -2.07 -2.93 -10.62
N SER A 57 -2.16 -4.24 -10.68
CA SER A 57 -3.31 -5.00 -11.17
C SER A 57 -3.80 -5.97 -10.09
N PRO A 58 -4.95 -6.64 -10.27
CA PRO A 58 -5.41 -7.66 -9.32
C PRO A 58 -4.43 -8.82 -9.10
N ASN A 59 -3.61 -9.15 -10.10
CA ASN A 59 -2.67 -10.28 -10.06
C ASN A 59 -1.22 -9.85 -9.80
N GLU A 60 -0.86 -8.63 -10.20
CA GLU A 60 0.50 -8.10 -10.09
C GLU A 60 0.46 -6.76 -9.34
N PRO A 61 0.77 -6.75 -8.02
CA PRO A 61 0.68 -5.54 -7.22
C PRO A 61 1.83 -4.58 -7.49
N SER A 62 1.57 -3.28 -7.40
CA SER A 62 2.67 -2.33 -7.18
C SER A 62 3.14 -2.45 -5.73
N ILE A 63 4.47 -2.49 -5.56
CA ILE A 63 5.12 -2.60 -4.25
C ILE A 63 5.72 -1.25 -3.88
N ALA A 64 5.50 -0.85 -2.63
CA ALA A 64 6.02 0.38 -2.08
C ALA A 64 6.62 0.14 -0.69
N VAL A 65 7.45 1.07 -0.24
CA VAL A 65 7.96 1.12 1.14
C VAL A 65 7.35 2.32 1.83
N CYS A 66 6.76 2.11 3.01
CA CYS A 66 6.25 3.17 3.85
C CYS A 66 7.42 4.03 4.37
N VAL A 67 7.35 5.34 4.15
CA VAL A 67 8.31 6.31 4.70
C VAL A 67 7.73 7.09 5.88
N GLU A 68 6.40 7.23 5.92
CA GLU A 68 5.70 7.93 7.00
C GLU A 68 4.26 7.42 7.12
N HIS A 69 3.76 7.31 8.34
CA HIS A 69 2.36 7.00 8.64
C HIS A 69 1.74 8.12 9.49
N GLU A 70 0.84 8.89 8.87
CA GLU A 70 0.06 9.93 9.54
C GLU A 70 -1.28 9.34 10.03
N GLU A 71 -1.26 8.64 11.16
CA GLU A 71 -2.41 7.88 11.69
C GLU A 71 -3.70 8.73 11.78
N ARG A 72 -3.59 9.96 12.30
CA ARG A 72 -4.74 10.89 12.41
C ARG A 72 -5.38 11.27 11.08
N LYS A 73 -4.63 11.19 9.98
CA LYS A 73 -5.12 11.52 8.63
C LYS A 73 -5.43 10.28 7.79
N ASN A 74 -5.29 9.09 8.39
CA ASN A 74 -5.36 7.79 7.74
C ASN A 74 -4.56 7.78 6.42
N LYS A 75 -3.32 8.25 6.49
CA LYS A 75 -2.49 8.55 5.32
C LYS A 75 -1.12 7.91 5.44
N LEU A 76 -0.72 7.18 4.40
CA LEU A 76 0.62 6.67 4.22
C LEU A 76 1.36 7.52 3.20
N LYS A 77 2.60 7.86 3.51
CA LYS A 77 3.56 8.32 2.52
C LYS A 77 4.44 7.13 2.16
N VAL A 78 4.57 6.84 0.88
CA VAL A 78 5.29 5.67 0.39
C VAL A 78 6.24 6.05 -0.74
N VAL A 79 7.30 5.27 -0.91
CA VAL A 79 8.16 5.33 -2.09
C VAL A 79 7.97 4.06 -2.89
N LEU A 80 7.72 4.19 -4.18
CA LEU A 80 7.54 3.06 -5.09
C LEU A 80 8.26 3.30 -6.42
N LEU A 81 8.62 2.21 -7.09
CA LEU A 81 9.05 2.26 -8.47
C LEU A 81 7.81 2.25 -9.37
N PRO A 82 7.63 3.24 -10.26
CA PRO A 82 6.54 3.22 -11.21
C PRO A 82 6.62 1.97 -12.07
N ASP A 83 5.50 1.26 -12.20
CA ASP A 83 5.40 0.18 -13.17
C ASP A 83 5.45 0.79 -14.57
N ALA A 84 6.49 0.45 -15.33
CA ALA A 84 6.72 0.97 -16.68
C ALA A 84 5.58 0.62 -17.65
N ALA A 85 4.79 -0.43 -17.37
CA ALA A 85 3.62 -0.81 -18.16
C ALA A 85 2.35 -0.03 -17.79
N ALA A 86 2.19 0.35 -16.51
CA ALA A 86 0.99 1.05 -16.01
C ALA A 86 1.15 2.58 -16.01
N SER A 87 2.38 3.10 -15.92
CA SER A 87 2.66 4.53 -15.88
C SER A 87 2.79 5.11 -17.29
N LYS A 88 2.00 6.14 -17.60
CA LYS A 88 2.24 6.98 -18.81
C LYS A 88 3.60 7.70 -18.76
N ARG A 89 4.31 7.66 -17.63
CA ARG A 89 5.64 8.26 -17.46
C ARG A 89 6.70 7.20 -17.69
N LYS A 90 7.59 7.43 -18.67
CA LYS A 90 8.80 6.64 -18.96
C LYS A 90 9.90 6.76 -17.88
N THR A 91 9.54 6.98 -16.62
CA THR A 91 10.53 7.11 -15.54
C THR A 91 10.66 5.80 -14.80
N THR A 92 11.91 5.37 -14.62
CA THR A 92 12.30 4.23 -13.78
C THR A 92 12.79 4.69 -12.41
N ALA A 93 12.73 5.99 -12.13
CA ALA A 93 13.15 6.55 -10.85
C ALA A 93 12.07 6.32 -9.77
N PRO A 94 12.46 6.13 -8.49
CA PRO A 94 11.52 6.06 -7.38
C PRO A 94 10.67 7.33 -7.28
N GLU A 95 9.37 7.15 -7.05
CA GLU A 95 8.42 8.24 -6.81
C GLU A 95 7.88 8.17 -5.38
N GLU A 96 7.79 9.34 -4.73
CA GLU A 96 7.09 9.48 -3.45
C GLU A 96 5.61 9.75 -3.69
N VAL A 97 4.75 8.95 -3.06
CA VAL A 97 3.30 9.02 -3.22
C VAL A 97 2.63 9.12 -1.85
N SER A 98 1.60 9.96 -1.76
CA SER A 98 0.72 10.04 -0.60
C SER A 98 -0.56 9.25 -0.86
N LEU A 99 -0.77 8.18 -0.09
CA LEU A 99 -1.95 7.32 -0.12
C LEU A 99 -2.83 7.65 1.07
N ARG A 100 -3.94 8.35 0.84
CA ARG A 100 -5.00 8.48 1.84
C ARG A 100 -5.88 7.24 1.76
N LEU A 101 -5.90 6.45 2.82
CA LEU A 101 -6.55 5.14 2.83
C LEU A 101 -8.08 5.25 2.73
N ASP A 102 -8.66 6.34 3.21
CA ASP A 102 -10.09 6.66 3.04
C ASP A 102 -10.49 6.93 1.58
N ASP A 103 -9.52 7.28 0.73
CA ASP A 103 -9.76 7.58 -0.68
C ASP A 103 -9.69 6.32 -1.58
N LEU A 104 -9.43 5.13 -1.00
CA LEU A 104 -9.42 3.86 -1.71
C LEU A 104 -10.85 3.45 -2.11
N LYS A 105 -11.15 3.46 -3.41
CA LYS A 105 -12.47 3.14 -3.95
C LYS A 105 -12.61 1.68 -4.37
N SER A 106 -11.55 1.09 -4.90
CA SER A 106 -11.52 -0.33 -5.27
C SER A 106 -10.11 -0.88 -5.18
N GLY A 107 -9.98 -2.20 -5.30
CA GLY A 107 -8.71 -2.91 -5.14
C GLY A 107 -8.37 -3.13 -3.68
N VAL A 108 -7.15 -3.59 -3.44
CA VAL A 108 -6.70 -4.03 -2.12
C VAL A 108 -5.37 -3.36 -1.77
N VAL A 109 -5.27 -2.88 -0.53
CA VAL A 109 -4.03 -2.39 0.07
C VAL A 109 -3.68 -3.28 1.25
N LYS A 110 -2.46 -3.82 1.28
CA LYS A 110 -1.97 -4.56 2.45
C LYS A 110 -0.63 -4.01 2.89
N VAL A 111 -0.42 -3.95 4.19
CA VAL A 111 0.83 -3.49 4.80
C VAL A 111 1.42 -4.63 5.62
N TYR A 112 2.71 -4.85 5.44
CA TYR A 112 3.44 -5.94 6.09
C TYR A 112 4.70 -5.43 6.74
N ARG A 113 5.03 -6.00 7.90
CA ARG A 113 6.37 -5.91 8.45
C ARG A 113 7.19 -7.11 8.02
N VAL A 114 8.36 -6.87 7.42
CA VAL A 114 9.34 -7.91 7.16
C VAL A 114 9.83 -8.45 8.50
N ALA A 115 9.66 -9.76 8.73
CA ALA A 115 10.14 -10.38 9.95
C ALA A 115 11.68 -10.37 9.99
N SER A 116 12.25 -10.17 11.18
CA SER A 116 13.70 -10.30 11.38
C SER A 116 14.15 -11.72 10.99
N ARG A 117 15.38 -11.88 10.49
CA ARG A 117 15.97 -13.22 10.26
C ARG A 117 15.89 -14.11 11.50
N SER A 118 15.96 -13.53 12.69
CA SER A 118 15.82 -14.27 13.96
C SER A 118 14.47 -15.00 14.13
N TRP A 119 13.46 -14.66 13.32
CA TRP A 119 12.12 -15.27 13.35
C TRP A 119 11.98 -16.44 12.38
N VAL A 120 12.96 -16.64 11.50
CA VAL A 120 13.02 -17.76 10.56
C VAL A 120 14.17 -18.63 11.01
N ALA A 121 13.85 -19.73 11.70
CA ALA A 121 14.82 -20.73 12.16
C ALA A 121 15.45 -21.49 10.99
#